data_AF-A0A7C1PQD2-F1
#
_entry.id   AF-A0A7C1PQD2-F1
#
_cell.length_a   1.000
_cell.length_b   1.000
_cell.length_c   1.000
_cell.angle_alpha   90.00
_cell.angle_beta   90.00
_cell.angle_gamma   90.00
#
_symmetry.space_group_name_H-M   'P 1'
#
loop_
_entity.id
_entity.type
_entity.pdbx_description
1 polymer ?
#
loop_
_entity_poly.entity_id
_entity_poly.type
_entity_poly.pdbx_seq_one_letter_code
_entity_poly.pdbx_strand_id
1 'polypeptide(L)'
;MLSNRPVAYPWHLQVQPVWFPPWLLHQRAKPLAQAADGIAPGTDRFPPLGPMWYSFPGAIAKNVSGAAAGICRCSVFRASDDLLMPQPPQFRRDPFRSHWTILAPERSARPQVGLGMLPRQSFPDDPALCPFCPGREDQTPPAVLTYPADPSGDRTAAWRLRVVPNKYPAVRPDLGTPYCQADESQAEAPAMGRSEVVIETPRHLDDPKRLTLAELADLFRAYQDRLLALAQEGTWTCAAVFKNVGAEAGASLPHTHSQIIALPLLPRPLAQESAVCRTYLERTGRCLTCALLERELHKGHRLIARSEHFAVLAANAPRFPYELWLAPLRHQARFEHQDPTAFQELAQIWHQVLAALDDACHQPAYNWILQTAPWQGDGVDHLHWRVELLPRLTRPAGLEWGFGCYIVAVTPEEAAATLRQHLPPLP
;
A
#
# COMPACT_ATOMS: atom_id res chain seq x y z
N MET A 1 10.68 -56.16 -22.07
CA MET A 1 12.02 -55.68 -21.69
C MET A 1 12.03 -54.16 -21.81
N LEU A 2 12.70 -53.49 -20.85
CA LEU A 2 12.97 -52.04 -20.73
C LEU A 2 11.76 -51.20 -20.27
N SER A 3 11.37 -51.22 -18.99
CA SER A 3 12.00 -50.66 -17.77
C SER A 3 11.81 -49.15 -17.59
N ASN A 4 10.77 -48.81 -16.82
CA ASN A 4 10.57 -47.53 -16.13
C ASN A 4 11.77 -47.16 -15.25
N ARG A 5 12.21 -45.89 -15.33
CA ARG A 5 12.93 -45.22 -14.24
C ARG A 5 12.36 -43.81 -14.05
N PRO A 6 11.91 -43.43 -12.85
CA PRO A 6 11.62 -42.04 -12.53
C PRO A 6 12.92 -41.31 -12.17
N VAL A 7 13.08 -40.10 -12.71
CA VAL A 7 14.17 -39.18 -12.35
C VAL A 7 13.80 -38.52 -11.03
N ALA A 8 14.58 -38.82 -9.98
CA ALA A 8 14.46 -38.19 -8.67
C ALA A 8 15.19 -36.84 -8.67
N TYR A 9 14.50 -35.78 -8.26
CA TYR A 9 15.08 -34.47 -7.95
C TYR A 9 15.51 -34.45 -6.48
N PRO A 10 16.80 -34.22 -6.15
CA PRO A 10 17.23 -34.13 -4.76
C PRO A 10 17.11 -32.68 -4.27
N TRP A 11 16.03 -32.36 -3.54
CA TRP A 11 16.00 -31.18 -2.67
C TRP A 11 16.47 -31.59 -1.27
N HIS A 12 17.79 -31.59 -1.06
CA HIS A 12 18.40 -31.63 0.27
C HIS A 12 19.37 -30.47 0.40
N LEU A 13 18.86 -29.30 0.81
CA LEU A 13 19.68 -28.24 1.40
C LEU A 13 19.60 -28.40 2.92
N GLN A 14 20.59 -29.09 3.49
CA GLN A 14 20.87 -29.04 4.92
C GLN A 14 21.33 -27.63 5.28
N VAL A 15 20.48 -26.86 5.94
CA VAL A 15 20.86 -25.57 6.55
C VAL A 15 21.53 -25.87 7.89
N GLN A 16 22.86 -25.77 7.94
CA GLN A 16 23.61 -25.72 9.20
C GLN A 16 23.50 -24.30 9.78
N PRO A 17 23.11 -24.11 11.05
CA PRO A 17 23.08 -22.80 11.67
C PRO A 17 24.50 -22.33 12.04
N VAL A 18 24.98 -21.26 11.40
CA VAL A 18 26.22 -20.58 11.81
C VAL A 18 25.92 -19.72 13.03
N TRP A 19 26.40 -20.18 14.19
CA TRP A 19 26.43 -19.42 15.44
C TRP A 19 27.64 -18.47 15.43
N PHE A 20 27.41 -17.17 15.62
CA PHE A 20 28.47 -16.21 15.94
C PHE A 20 28.58 -16.01 17.46
N PRO A 21 29.75 -16.24 18.09
CA PRO A 21 29.95 -15.92 19.50
C PRO A 21 30.29 -14.43 19.69
N PRO A 22 29.85 -13.80 20.80
CA PRO A 22 30.05 -12.37 21.07
C PRO A 22 31.38 -12.13 21.79
N TRP A 23 32.45 -11.86 21.05
CA TRP A 23 33.65 -11.22 21.60
C TRP A 23 34.53 -10.65 20.47
N LEU A 24 34.39 -9.36 20.17
CA LEU A 24 35.43 -8.56 19.51
C LEU A 24 35.14 -7.08 19.72
N LEU A 25 35.11 -6.69 20.99
CA LEU A 25 35.28 -5.33 21.45
C LEU A 25 36.35 -5.37 22.52
N HIS A 26 37.60 -5.19 22.14
CA HIS A 26 38.69 -4.57 22.92
C HIS A 26 40.03 -4.92 22.26
N GLN A 27 40.68 -3.93 21.65
CA GLN A 27 42.14 -3.87 21.66
C GLN A 27 42.57 -2.41 21.54
N ARG A 28 43.00 -1.86 22.68
CA ARG A 28 43.72 -0.59 22.80
C ARG A 28 45.19 -0.81 22.47
N ALA A 29 45.76 0.22 21.85
CA ALA A 29 47.14 0.45 21.45
C ALA A 29 48.20 0.16 22.53
N LYS A 30 49.45 -0.08 22.08
CA LYS A 30 50.71 0.49 22.62
C LYS A 30 51.91 0.22 21.68
N PRO A 31 53.05 0.95 21.81
CA PRO A 31 53.80 1.54 20.69
C PRO A 31 55.25 1.02 20.58
N LEU A 32 55.97 1.42 19.51
CA LEU A 32 57.43 1.32 19.45
C LEU A 32 58.03 2.53 18.70
N ALA A 33 59.23 2.91 19.14
CA ALA A 33 59.84 4.23 19.09
C ALA A 33 61.00 4.35 18.09
N GLN A 34 61.25 5.62 17.66
CA GLN A 34 62.56 6.29 17.41
C GLN A 34 63.50 5.72 16.31
N ALA A 35 64.32 6.49 15.56
CA ALA A 35 64.86 7.84 15.73
C ALA A 35 65.35 8.46 14.38
N ALA A 36 65.58 9.80 14.42
CA ALA A 36 66.57 10.63 13.69
C ALA A 36 66.47 10.75 12.14
N ASP A 37 66.68 11.88 11.46
CA ASP A 37 67.15 13.24 11.77
C ASP A 37 66.81 14.15 10.57
N GLY A 38 66.69 15.48 10.80
CA GLY A 38 67.16 16.48 9.83
C GLY A 38 66.14 17.40 9.11
N ILE A 39 66.18 18.68 9.53
CA ILE A 39 66.03 19.92 8.73
C ILE A 39 64.61 20.46 8.45
N ALA A 40 64.35 21.67 8.96
CA ALA A 40 63.25 22.61 8.63
C ALA A 40 63.81 23.77 7.76
N PRO A 41 63.06 24.85 7.37
CA PRO A 41 61.63 25.19 7.50
C PRO A 41 60.99 25.82 6.21
N GLY A 42 59.71 26.22 6.27
CA GLY A 42 59.10 27.15 5.29
C GLY A 42 57.57 27.21 5.32
N THR A 43 56.98 28.06 6.19
CA THR A 43 56.18 29.27 5.87
C THR A 43 54.67 29.08 5.59
N ASP A 44 53.92 29.85 6.38
CA ASP A 44 52.64 30.53 6.11
C ASP A 44 51.26 29.85 6.32
N ARG A 45 50.63 30.28 7.44
CA ARG A 45 49.31 30.92 7.61
C ARG A 45 48.05 30.20 7.08
N PHE A 46 47.12 29.86 7.99
CA PHE A 46 45.75 30.41 8.11
C PHE A 46 45.13 29.99 9.47
N PRO A 47 44.27 30.81 10.14
CA PRO A 47 43.76 30.54 11.50
C PRO A 47 42.37 29.85 11.53
N PRO A 48 41.92 29.32 12.69
CA PRO A 48 40.65 28.59 12.82
C PRO A 48 39.47 29.51 13.20
N LEU A 49 38.27 29.20 12.70
CA LEU A 49 37.00 29.81 13.14
C LEU A 49 36.26 28.86 14.09
N GLY A 50 35.94 29.37 15.28
CA GLY A 50 35.17 28.68 16.34
C GLY A 50 33.64 28.76 16.16
N PRO A 51 32.87 28.08 17.01
CA PRO A 51 31.42 27.93 16.85
C PRO A 51 30.63 29.10 17.46
N MET A 52 29.67 29.63 16.69
CA MET A 52 28.68 30.63 17.13
C MET A 52 27.48 29.97 17.80
N TRP A 53 27.17 30.41 19.01
CA TRP A 53 25.91 30.20 19.72
C TRP A 53 24.93 31.34 19.39
N TYR A 54 23.68 31.02 19.05
CA TYR A 54 22.60 32.01 18.94
C TYR A 54 21.55 31.77 20.03
N SER A 55 21.38 32.78 20.88
CA SER A 55 20.30 32.92 21.86
C SER A 55 19.07 33.57 21.21
N PHE A 56 17.86 33.10 21.54
CA PHE A 56 16.60 33.77 21.22
C PHE A 56 16.11 34.59 22.43
N PRO A 57 15.65 35.85 22.25
CA PRO A 57 14.97 36.61 23.29
C PRO A 57 13.44 36.36 23.27
N GLY A 58 12.84 36.30 24.47
CA GLY A 58 11.40 36.12 24.68
C GLY A 58 10.56 37.39 24.49
N ALA A 59 9.25 37.18 24.28
CA ALA A 59 8.21 38.21 24.34
C ALA A 59 6.95 37.61 24.99
N ILE A 60 6.68 37.95 26.26
CA ILE A 60 5.67 38.92 26.74
C ILE A 60 4.22 38.40 26.66
N ALA A 61 3.75 37.89 27.80
CA ALA A 61 2.34 37.65 28.10
C ALA A 61 1.64 38.98 28.45
N LYS A 62 0.49 39.26 27.84
CA LYS A 62 -0.42 40.34 28.28
C LYS A 62 -1.56 39.74 29.11
N ASN A 63 -1.62 40.18 30.36
CA ASN A 63 -2.77 40.04 31.25
C ASN A 63 -3.95 40.87 30.74
N VAL A 64 -5.15 40.27 30.74
CA VAL A 64 -6.42 41.01 30.83
C VAL A 64 -7.22 40.38 31.97
N SER A 65 -7.52 41.20 32.96
CA SER A 65 -8.35 40.91 34.13
C SER A 65 -9.80 41.31 33.89
N GLY A 66 -10.74 40.48 34.37
CA GLY A 66 -12.03 40.95 34.88
C GLY A 66 -13.29 40.44 34.17
N ALA A 67 -13.98 39.47 34.77
CA ALA A 67 -15.34 39.63 35.33
C ALA A 67 -15.97 38.26 35.62
N ALA A 68 -16.44 38.09 36.85
CA ALA A 68 -17.13 36.90 37.33
C ALA A 68 -18.63 36.93 36.98
N ALA A 69 -19.20 35.81 36.55
CA ALA A 69 -20.59 35.42 36.83
C ALA A 69 -20.88 33.98 36.34
N GLY A 70 -21.59 33.21 37.16
CA GLY A 70 -22.46 32.13 36.67
C GLY A 70 -21.92 30.71 36.74
N ILE A 71 -22.03 30.08 37.92
CA ILE A 71 -21.97 28.63 38.06
C ILE A 71 -23.19 28.02 37.36
N CYS A 72 -22.98 27.29 36.27
CA CYS A 72 -23.97 26.35 35.73
C CYS A 72 -23.30 24.97 35.60
N ARG A 73 -23.71 24.04 36.47
CA ARG A 73 -23.28 22.64 36.45
C ARG A 73 -23.99 21.91 35.31
N CYS A 74 -23.33 21.83 34.16
CA CYS A 74 -23.59 20.79 33.17
C CYS A 74 -22.34 19.92 33.10
N SER A 75 -22.51 18.62 33.32
CA SER A 75 -21.47 17.59 33.22
C SER A 75 -20.98 17.48 31.79
N VAL A 76 -20.04 18.34 31.43
CA VAL A 76 -19.18 18.17 30.26
C VAL A 76 -18.26 17.00 30.59
N PHE A 77 -18.38 15.92 29.83
CA PHE A 77 -17.32 14.92 29.71
C PHE A 77 -16.04 15.69 29.38
N ARG A 78 -15.14 15.82 30.35
CA ARG A 78 -13.75 16.18 30.07
C ARG A 78 -13.20 15.04 29.22
N ALA A 79 -13.18 15.23 27.90
CA ALA A 79 -12.13 14.64 27.10
C ALA A 79 -10.84 15.04 27.80
N SER A 80 -10.10 14.05 28.30
CA SER A 80 -8.84 14.27 28.99
C SER A 80 -7.93 15.15 28.14
N ASP A 81 -7.42 16.23 28.74
CA ASP A 81 -6.39 17.13 28.17
C ASP A 81 -5.09 16.39 27.74
N ASP A 82 -5.00 15.07 27.94
CA ASP A 82 -3.90 14.20 27.50
C ASP A 82 -3.76 14.06 25.98
N LEU A 83 -4.77 14.45 25.19
CA LEU A 83 -4.72 14.41 23.71
C LEU A 83 -4.03 15.65 23.08
N LEU A 84 -3.68 16.67 23.88
CA LEU A 84 -3.08 17.92 23.40
C LEU A 84 -1.56 18.04 23.64
N MET A 85 -0.92 17.03 24.25
CA MET A 85 0.54 16.98 24.29
C MET A 85 1.06 16.35 22.99
N PRO A 86 1.96 17.02 22.25
CA PRO A 86 2.57 16.44 21.07
C PRO A 86 3.27 15.14 21.47
N GLN A 87 2.80 14.04 20.90
CA GLN A 87 3.37 12.72 21.17
C GLN A 87 4.79 12.68 20.59
N PRO A 88 5.80 12.23 21.36
CA PRO A 88 7.16 12.15 20.86
C PRO A 88 7.22 11.19 19.66
N PRO A 89 8.15 11.40 18.72
CA PRO A 89 8.31 10.51 17.59
C PRO A 89 8.50 9.05 18.01
N GLN A 90 7.80 8.12 17.36
CA GLN A 90 7.88 6.69 17.67
C GLN A 90 8.12 5.85 16.42
N PHE A 91 8.88 4.77 16.59
CA PHE A 91 9.06 3.76 15.54
C PHE A 91 7.95 2.71 15.62
N ARG A 92 7.35 2.40 14.47
CA ARG A 92 6.49 1.22 14.30
C ARG A 92 7.02 0.36 13.18
N ARG A 93 6.99 -0.96 13.39
CA ARG A 93 7.40 -1.93 12.38
C ARG A 93 6.17 -2.51 11.70
N ASP A 94 6.25 -2.64 10.38
CA ASP A 94 5.24 -3.34 9.61
C ASP A 94 5.33 -4.86 9.85
N PRO A 95 4.21 -5.52 10.18
CA PRO A 95 4.24 -6.93 10.54
C PRO A 95 4.47 -7.86 9.35
N PHE A 96 4.32 -7.40 8.10
CA PHE A 96 4.41 -8.23 6.90
C PHE A 96 5.75 -8.06 6.16
N ARG A 97 6.12 -6.81 5.86
CA ARG A 97 7.27 -6.41 5.06
C ARG A 97 8.44 -5.92 5.89
N SER A 98 8.29 -5.87 7.21
CA SER A 98 9.35 -5.53 8.16
C SER A 98 10.01 -4.15 7.97
N HIS A 99 9.41 -3.25 7.18
CA HIS A 99 9.86 -1.86 7.12
C HIS A 99 9.53 -1.13 8.42
N TRP A 100 10.24 -0.03 8.66
CA TRP A 100 9.99 0.86 9.79
C TRP A 100 9.29 2.13 9.34
N THR A 101 8.36 2.60 10.15
CA THR A 101 7.71 3.90 10.03
C THR A 101 8.02 4.72 11.27
N ILE A 102 8.53 5.92 11.07
CA ILE A 102 8.64 6.98 12.07
C ILE A 102 7.31 7.74 12.08
N LEU A 103 6.54 7.58 13.14
CA LEU A 103 5.40 8.42 13.42
C LEU A 103 5.89 9.69 14.11
N ALA A 104 5.71 10.85 13.49
CA ALA A 104 6.20 12.12 14.01
C ALA A 104 5.11 13.21 13.94
N PRO A 105 4.15 13.22 14.88
CA PRO A 105 3.00 14.14 14.87
C PRO A 105 3.37 15.62 14.82
N GLU A 106 4.45 16.01 15.48
CA GLU A 106 4.98 17.38 15.48
C GLU A 106 5.34 17.90 14.08
N ARG A 107 5.58 17.01 13.11
CA ARG A 107 5.90 17.42 11.73
C ARG A 107 4.72 18.04 11.01
N SER A 108 3.48 17.86 11.49
CA SER A 108 2.30 18.54 10.97
C SER A 108 2.40 20.07 11.10
N ALA A 109 3.11 20.57 12.11
CA ALA A 109 3.30 22.00 12.37
C ALA A 109 4.44 22.64 11.55
N ARG A 110 5.17 21.85 10.74
CA ARG A 110 6.26 22.39 9.92
C ARG A 110 5.70 23.37 8.88
N PRO A 111 6.28 24.58 8.71
CA PRO A 111 5.87 25.50 7.67
C PRO A 111 5.92 24.83 6.30
N GLN A 112 4.76 24.63 5.68
CA GLN A 112 4.65 24.07 4.34
C GLN A 112 4.74 25.23 3.34
N VAL A 113 5.95 25.55 2.89
CA VAL A 113 6.12 26.50 1.80
C VAL A 113 5.85 25.76 0.48
N GLY A 114 4.67 25.99 -0.12
CA GLY A 114 4.39 25.58 -1.51
C GLY A 114 3.94 24.15 -1.76
N LEU A 115 3.56 23.38 -0.74
CA LEU A 115 2.88 22.07 -0.87
C LEU A 115 1.37 22.22 -0.69
N GLY A 116 0.75 23.19 -1.38
CA GLY A 116 -0.70 23.18 -1.49
C GLY A 116 -1.14 21.83 -2.04
N MET A 117 -2.13 21.19 -1.40
CA MET A 117 -2.80 19.97 -1.87
C MET A 117 -2.97 20.06 -3.39
N LEU A 118 -2.11 19.37 -4.14
CA LEU A 118 -2.15 19.48 -5.60
C LEU A 118 -3.45 18.81 -6.06
N PRO A 119 -4.23 19.47 -6.93
CA PRO A 119 -5.49 18.92 -7.39
C PRO A 119 -5.28 17.55 -8.03
N ARG A 120 -6.21 16.63 -7.76
CA ARG A 120 -6.21 15.23 -8.23
C ARG A 120 -6.05 15.10 -9.75
N GLN A 121 -6.53 16.10 -10.50
CA GLN A 121 -6.47 16.15 -11.96
C GLN A 121 -5.43 17.17 -12.46
N SER A 122 -4.63 16.76 -13.44
CA SER A 122 -3.76 17.65 -14.22
C SER A 122 -3.81 17.36 -15.73
N PHE A 123 -4.81 16.59 -16.19
CA PHE A 123 -4.95 16.17 -17.60
C PHE A 123 -6.21 16.76 -18.26
N PRO A 124 -6.21 16.96 -19.59
CA PRO A 124 -7.44 17.25 -20.34
C PRO A 124 -8.45 16.11 -20.16
N ASP A 125 -9.60 16.43 -19.61
CA ASP A 125 -10.67 15.48 -19.32
C ASP A 125 -11.77 15.57 -20.39
N ASP A 126 -11.47 15.05 -21.60
CA ASP A 126 -12.41 15.05 -22.72
C ASP A 126 -12.89 13.62 -23.05
N PRO A 127 -14.18 13.28 -22.77
CA PRO A 127 -14.77 12.00 -23.16
C PRO A 127 -14.68 11.73 -24.67
N ALA A 128 -14.66 12.78 -25.50
CA ALA A 128 -14.52 12.67 -26.95
C ALA A 128 -13.09 12.34 -27.42
N LEU A 129 -12.13 12.19 -26.51
CA LEU A 129 -10.78 11.70 -26.83
C LEU A 129 -10.44 10.40 -26.06
N CYS A 130 -11.32 9.96 -25.16
CA CYS A 130 -11.05 8.80 -24.33
C CYS A 130 -11.23 7.47 -25.09
N PRO A 131 -10.21 6.58 -25.14
CA PRO A 131 -10.35 5.28 -25.78
C PRO A 131 -11.21 4.28 -24.99
N PHE A 132 -11.55 4.59 -23.74
CA PHE A 132 -12.36 3.73 -22.86
C PHE A 132 -13.86 4.07 -22.88
N CYS A 133 -14.22 5.18 -23.51
CA CYS A 133 -15.62 5.56 -23.69
C CYS A 133 -16.35 4.65 -24.71
N PRO A 134 -17.67 4.45 -24.56
CA PRO A 134 -18.49 3.70 -25.52
C PRO A 134 -18.37 4.22 -26.96
N GLY A 135 -18.42 3.30 -27.92
CA GLY A 135 -18.31 3.62 -29.35
C GLY A 135 -16.86 3.77 -29.85
N ARG A 136 -15.87 3.49 -29.00
CA ARG A 136 -14.43 3.55 -29.29
C ARG A 136 -13.73 2.23 -28.99
N GLU A 137 -14.48 1.14 -28.99
CA GLU A 137 -13.97 -0.19 -28.68
C GLU A 137 -12.84 -0.61 -29.66
N ASP A 138 -12.84 -0.06 -30.88
CA ASP A 138 -11.79 -0.20 -31.91
C ASP A 138 -10.44 0.41 -31.50
N GLN A 139 -10.42 1.34 -30.54
CA GLN A 139 -9.20 1.97 -30.03
C GLN A 139 -8.50 1.12 -28.95
N THR A 140 -9.20 0.10 -28.44
CA THR A 140 -8.72 -0.88 -27.46
C THR A 140 -8.48 -2.25 -28.10
N PRO A 141 -7.56 -3.07 -27.59
CA PRO A 141 -7.49 -4.48 -27.98
C PRO A 141 -8.82 -5.21 -27.69
N PRO A 142 -9.10 -6.34 -28.37
CA PRO A 142 -10.32 -7.12 -28.12
C PRO A 142 -10.47 -7.52 -26.65
N ALA A 143 -11.68 -7.37 -26.12
CA ALA A 143 -11.94 -7.65 -24.72
C ALA A 143 -11.83 -9.15 -24.40
N VAL A 144 -11.17 -9.46 -23.28
CA VAL A 144 -11.06 -10.82 -22.71
C VAL A 144 -12.18 -11.11 -21.70
N LEU A 145 -12.88 -10.07 -21.24
CA LEU A 145 -14.10 -10.16 -20.44
C LEU A 145 -15.00 -8.97 -20.79
N THR A 146 -16.31 -9.20 -20.89
CA THR A 146 -17.29 -8.13 -21.05
C THR A 146 -18.53 -8.47 -20.24
N TYR A 147 -18.94 -7.54 -19.37
CA TYR A 147 -20.25 -7.60 -18.75
C TYR A 147 -21.22 -6.82 -19.62
N PRO A 148 -22.24 -7.46 -20.22
CA PRO A 148 -23.17 -6.79 -21.10
C PRO A 148 -24.05 -5.82 -20.31
N ALA A 149 -24.55 -4.79 -21.00
CA ALA A 149 -25.60 -3.91 -20.48
C ALA A 149 -26.89 -4.71 -20.24
N ASP A 150 -27.68 -4.28 -19.25
CA ASP A 150 -28.99 -4.86 -19.02
C ASP A 150 -29.92 -4.54 -20.21
N PRO A 151 -30.54 -5.53 -20.87
CA PRO A 151 -31.48 -5.31 -21.96
C PRO A 151 -32.65 -4.38 -21.59
N SER A 152 -33.00 -4.30 -20.30
CA SER A 152 -34.10 -3.49 -19.76
C SER A 152 -33.68 -2.09 -19.28
N GLY A 153 -32.36 -1.82 -19.23
CA GLY A 153 -31.81 -0.56 -18.76
C GLY A 153 -31.71 0.52 -19.83
N ASP A 154 -31.31 1.73 -19.40
CA ASP A 154 -31.06 2.85 -20.30
C ASP A 154 -29.92 2.51 -21.30
N ARG A 155 -30.23 2.54 -22.60
CA ARG A 155 -29.43 1.94 -23.70
C ARG A 155 -28.20 2.78 -24.09
N THR A 156 -27.55 3.43 -23.13
CA THR A 156 -26.46 4.38 -23.39
C THR A 156 -25.14 3.70 -23.77
N ALA A 157 -24.95 2.42 -23.41
CA ALA A 157 -23.78 1.61 -23.80
C ALA A 157 -24.14 0.13 -23.95
N ALA A 158 -23.36 -0.63 -24.73
CA ALA A 158 -23.56 -2.07 -24.93
C ALA A 158 -23.02 -2.94 -23.78
N TRP A 159 -22.27 -2.34 -22.86
CA TRP A 159 -21.55 -3.04 -21.78
C TRP A 159 -21.53 -2.20 -20.50
N ARG A 160 -21.42 -2.88 -19.36
CA ARG A 160 -21.25 -2.28 -18.02
C ARG A 160 -19.79 -2.22 -17.59
N LEU A 161 -19.01 -3.25 -17.95
CA LEU A 161 -17.59 -3.36 -17.66
C LEU A 161 -16.88 -4.14 -18.77
N ARG A 162 -15.65 -3.76 -19.10
CA ARG A 162 -14.79 -4.51 -20.05
C ARG A 162 -13.41 -4.73 -19.46
N VAL A 163 -12.83 -5.89 -19.72
CA VAL A 163 -11.39 -6.13 -19.51
C VAL A 163 -10.74 -6.35 -20.86
N VAL A 164 -9.71 -5.56 -21.15
CA VAL A 164 -8.97 -5.60 -22.41
C VAL A 164 -7.48 -5.82 -22.12
N PRO A 165 -6.73 -6.52 -22.99
CA PRO A 165 -5.28 -6.46 -22.96
C PRO A 165 -4.80 -5.02 -23.01
N ASN A 166 -3.74 -4.71 -22.25
CA ASN A 166 -3.14 -3.38 -22.30
C ASN A 166 -2.49 -3.17 -23.68
N LYS A 167 -2.83 -2.06 -24.34
CA LYS A 167 -2.29 -1.69 -25.67
C LYS A 167 -0.77 -1.43 -25.63
N TYR A 168 -0.25 -0.98 -24.49
CA TYR A 168 1.16 -0.72 -24.25
C TYR A 168 1.61 -1.55 -23.02
N PRO A 169 1.68 -2.87 -23.16
CA PRO A 169 1.86 -3.77 -22.02
C PRO A 169 3.31 -3.73 -21.51
N ALA A 170 3.48 -3.70 -20.20
CA ALA A 170 4.80 -3.82 -19.56
C ALA A 170 5.39 -5.24 -19.66
N VAL A 171 4.51 -6.24 -19.84
CA VAL A 171 4.84 -7.67 -19.96
C VAL A 171 3.98 -8.33 -21.02
N ARG A 172 4.52 -9.33 -21.72
CA ARG A 172 3.83 -9.99 -22.84
C ARG A 172 3.92 -11.52 -22.77
N PRO A 173 2.87 -12.27 -23.14
CA PRO A 173 2.87 -13.72 -23.00
C PRO A 173 3.66 -14.43 -24.11
N ASP A 174 3.95 -13.76 -25.22
CA ASP A 174 4.56 -14.33 -26.43
C ASP A 174 6.09 -14.15 -26.50
N LEU A 175 6.73 -13.74 -25.41
CA LEU A 175 8.18 -13.47 -25.36
C LEU A 175 9.06 -14.70 -25.03
N GLY A 176 8.49 -15.91 -24.98
CA GLY A 176 9.24 -17.17 -24.81
C GLY A 176 9.48 -17.59 -23.35
N THR A 177 10.48 -18.45 -23.13
CA THR A 177 10.65 -19.19 -21.87
C THR A 177 11.00 -18.28 -20.68
N PRO A 178 10.40 -18.49 -19.50
CA PRO A 178 10.73 -17.75 -18.28
C PRO A 178 12.19 -17.90 -17.87
N TYR A 179 12.65 -16.91 -17.10
CA TYR A 179 13.99 -16.74 -16.54
C TYR A 179 14.71 -18.05 -16.14
N CYS A 180 15.94 -18.21 -16.62
CA CYS A 180 16.91 -19.19 -16.15
C CYS A 180 18.07 -18.44 -15.46
N GLN A 181 18.32 -18.70 -14.18
CA GLN A 181 19.46 -18.12 -13.45
C GLN A 181 20.77 -18.60 -14.07
N ALA A 182 21.47 -17.72 -14.79
CA ALA A 182 22.84 -17.96 -15.23
C ALA A 182 23.88 -17.07 -14.51
N ASP A 183 23.47 -15.90 -13.98
CA ASP A 183 24.32 -15.01 -13.18
C ASP A 183 23.44 -14.07 -12.31
N GLU A 184 23.68 -14.00 -11.00
CA GLU A 184 22.94 -13.12 -10.08
C GLU A 184 23.40 -11.65 -10.16
N SER A 185 24.59 -11.39 -10.68
CA SER A 185 25.17 -10.05 -10.79
C SER A 185 24.66 -9.28 -12.01
N GLN A 186 24.25 -9.99 -13.06
CA GLN A 186 23.70 -9.44 -14.31
C GLN A 186 22.61 -10.36 -14.87
N ALA A 187 21.44 -10.36 -14.22
CA ALA A 187 20.30 -11.14 -14.64
C ALA A 187 19.46 -10.42 -15.69
N GLU A 188 19.35 -10.99 -16.89
CA GLU A 188 18.42 -10.56 -17.94
C GLU A 188 17.39 -11.65 -18.25
N ALA A 189 16.14 -11.26 -18.50
CA ALA A 189 15.07 -12.17 -18.87
C ALA A 189 14.04 -11.47 -19.75
N PRO A 190 13.37 -12.18 -20.66
CA PRO A 190 12.18 -11.66 -21.30
C PRO A 190 11.11 -11.29 -20.26
N ALA A 191 10.51 -10.11 -20.40
CA ALA A 191 9.44 -9.62 -19.55
C ALA A 191 8.11 -10.36 -19.85
N MET A 192 8.09 -11.67 -19.59
CA MET A 192 6.93 -12.51 -19.85
C MET A 192 5.82 -12.24 -18.82
N GLY A 193 4.57 -12.14 -19.29
CA GLY A 193 3.42 -11.92 -18.42
C GLY A 193 2.14 -11.53 -19.18
N ARG A 194 1.06 -11.29 -18.45
CA ARG A 194 -0.18 -10.69 -18.99
C ARG A 194 -0.33 -9.30 -18.41
N SER A 195 -0.64 -8.31 -19.25
CA SER A 195 -1.02 -6.96 -18.81
C SER A 195 -2.41 -6.64 -19.33
N GLU A 196 -3.33 -6.35 -18.42
CA GLU A 196 -4.74 -6.09 -18.72
C GLU A 196 -5.21 -4.80 -18.06
N VAL A 197 -6.20 -4.16 -18.68
CA VAL A 197 -6.89 -2.97 -18.18
C VAL A 197 -8.35 -3.33 -17.96
N VAL A 198 -8.84 -3.06 -16.75
CA VAL A 198 -10.24 -3.19 -16.35
C VAL A 198 -10.90 -1.82 -16.49
N ILE A 199 -11.75 -1.65 -17.49
CA ILE A 199 -12.54 -0.45 -17.75
C ILE A 199 -13.85 -0.58 -16.96
N GLU A 200 -13.98 0.20 -15.89
CA GLU A 200 -14.89 -0.10 -14.78
C GLU A 200 -16.34 0.29 -15.02
N THR A 201 -16.57 1.20 -15.97
CA THR A 201 -17.89 1.71 -16.33
C THR A 201 -17.84 2.32 -17.75
N PRO A 202 -18.94 2.33 -18.52
CA PRO A 202 -19.05 3.11 -19.74
C PRO A 202 -19.10 4.63 -19.48
N ARG A 203 -19.41 5.06 -18.26
CA ARG A 203 -19.49 6.48 -17.89
C ARG A 203 -18.07 7.04 -17.76
N HIS A 204 -17.80 8.18 -18.38
CA HIS A 204 -16.51 8.87 -18.25
C HIS A 204 -16.40 9.50 -16.86
N LEU A 205 -15.88 8.73 -15.90
CA LEU A 205 -15.68 9.14 -14.51
C LEU A 205 -14.19 9.15 -14.20
N ASP A 206 -13.75 10.14 -13.44
CA ASP A 206 -12.36 10.33 -13.00
C ASP A 206 -12.08 9.73 -11.61
N ASP A 207 -13.15 9.34 -10.90
CA ASP A 207 -13.12 8.90 -9.52
C ASP A 207 -14.00 7.67 -9.33
N PRO A 208 -13.47 6.54 -8.83
CA PRO A 208 -14.27 5.35 -8.55
C PRO A 208 -15.33 5.57 -7.46
N LYS A 209 -15.24 6.60 -6.61
CA LYS A 209 -16.32 6.94 -5.67
C LYS A 209 -17.63 7.30 -6.39
N ARG A 210 -17.56 7.74 -7.66
CA ARG A 210 -18.74 8.07 -8.48
C ARG A 210 -19.40 6.84 -9.12
N LEU A 211 -18.79 5.65 -8.96
CA LEU A 211 -19.41 4.38 -9.33
C LEU A 211 -20.61 4.11 -8.42
N THR A 212 -21.66 3.56 -9.01
CA THR A 212 -22.74 2.96 -8.23
C THR A 212 -22.23 1.73 -7.48
N LEU A 213 -22.92 1.33 -6.41
CA LEU A 213 -22.57 0.11 -5.67
C LEU A 213 -22.59 -1.14 -6.57
N ALA A 214 -23.48 -1.19 -7.56
CA ALA A 214 -23.55 -2.28 -8.52
C ALA A 214 -22.30 -2.30 -9.43
N GLU A 215 -21.89 -1.16 -9.99
CA GLU A 215 -20.66 -1.07 -10.81
C GLU A 215 -19.41 -1.40 -9.98
N LEU A 216 -19.35 -0.98 -8.71
CA LEU A 216 -18.23 -1.31 -7.84
C LEU A 216 -18.22 -2.81 -7.45
N ALA A 217 -19.39 -3.44 -7.28
CA ALA A 217 -19.49 -4.88 -7.08
C ALA A 217 -19.10 -5.66 -8.34
N ASP A 218 -19.49 -5.17 -9.52
CA ASP A 218 -19.04 -5.69 -10.82
C ASP A 218 -17.52 -5.61 -10.94
N LEU A 219 -16.89 -4.52 -10.48
CA LEU A 219 -15.43 -4.38 -10.49
C LEU A 219 -14.73 -5.48 -9.68
N PHE A 220 -15.18 -5.73 -8.44
CA PHE A 220 -14.62 -6.81 -7.62
C PHE A 220 -14.87 -8.19 -8.23
N ARG A 221 -16.03 -8.41 -8.86
CA ARG A 221 -16.31 -9.64 -9.60
C ARG A 221 -15.41 -9.80 -10.82
N ALA A 222 -15.15 -8.72 -11.56
CA ALA A 222 -14.25 -8.76 -12.70
C ALA A 222 -12.82 -9.10 -12.27
N TYR A 223 -12.35 -8.60 -11.13
CA TYR A 223 -11.08 -9.05 -10.55
C TYR A 223 -11.08 -10.56 -10.28
N GLN A 224 -12.13 -11.09 -9.65
CA GLN A 224 -12.26 -12.53 -9.40
C GLN A 224 -12.24 -13.32 -10.70
N ASP A 225 -13.08 -12.97 -11.68
CA ASP A 225 -13.19 -13.69 -12.96
C ASP A 225 -11.86 -13.71 -13.70
N ARG A 226 -11.14 -12.58 -13.72
CA ARG A 226 -9.83 -12.49 -14.38
C ARG A 226 -8.77 -13.28 -13.64
N LEU A 227 -8.72 -13.21 -12.30
CA LEU A 227 -7.78 -14.00 -11.51
C LEU A 227 -8.02 -15.50 -11.68
N LEU A 228 -9.27 -15.96 -11.71
CA LEU A 228 -9.61 -17.37 -12.00
C LEU A 228 -9.16 -17.79 -13.39
N ALA A 229 -9.43 -16.98 -14.41
CA ALA A 229 -9.03 -17.27 -15.79
C ALA A 229 -7.50 -17.32 -15.94
N LEU A 230 -6.78 -16.37 -15.34
CA LEU A 230 -5.31 -16.33 -15.35
C LEU A 230 -4.71 -17.52 -14.59
N ALA A 231 -5.29 -17.92 -13.46
CA ALA A 231 -4.86 -19.10 -12.72
C ALA A 231 -4.95 -20.39 -13.56
N GLN A 232 -6.02 -20.52 -14.36
CA GLN A 232 -6.24 -21.67 -15.24
C GLN A 232 -5.23 -21.77 -16.39
N GLU A 233 -4.55 -20.68 -16.75
CA GLU A 233 -3.47 -20.72 -17.76
C GLU A 233 -2.23 -21.51 -17.27
N GLY A 234 -2.09 -21.73 -15.95
CA GLY A 234 -1.01 -22.53 -15.34
C GLY A 234 0.42 -21.95 -15.48
N THR A 235 0.60 -20.91 -16.28
CA THR A 235 1.89 -20.30 -16.62
C THR A 235 2.34 -19.29 -15.56
N TRP A 236 1.40 -18.69 -14.84
CA TRP A 236 1.65 -17.55 -13.97
C TRP A 236 1.83 -17.96 -12.51
N THR A 237 2.75 -17.31 -11.81
CA THR A 237 3.04 -17.54 -10.38
C THR A 237 2.14 -16.68 -9.50
N CYS A 238 1.91 -15.43 -9.88
CA CYS A 238 1.02 -14.50 -9.17
C CYS A 238 0.47 -13.42 -10.10
N ALA A 239 -0.49 -12.65 -9.62
CA ALA A 239 -0.94 -11.43 -10.27
C ALA A 239 -1.01 -10.24 -9.30
N ALA A 240 -0.68 -9.06 -9.81
CA ALA A 240 -0.91 -7.78 -9.15
C ALA A 240 -2.18 -7.15 -9.73
N VAL A 241 -3.18 -6.92 -8.88
CA VAL A 241 -4.37 -6.11 -9.21
C VAL A 241 -4.24 -4.79 -8.48
N PHE A 242 -4.29 -3.68 -9.21
CA PHE A 242 -4.10 -2.36 -8.64
C PHE A 242 -4.83 -1.27 -9.42
N LYS A 243 -4.99 -0.12 -8.78
CA LYS A 243 -5.58 1.08 -9.36
C LYS A 243 -4.76 2.29 -8.97
N ASN A 244 -4.63 3.21 -9.91
CA ASN A 244 -4.00 4.51 -9.71
C ASN A 244 -5.08 5.57 -9.92
N VAL A 245 -5.28 6.45 -8.94
CA VAL A 245 -6.31 7.49 -9.01
C VAL A 245 -5.69 8.85 -8.77
N GLY A 246 -5.81 9.73 -9.76
CA GLY A 246 -5.15 11.03 -9.79
C GLY A 246 -3.69 10.98 -10.24
N ALA A 247 -3.19 12.11 -10.72
CA ALA A 247 -1.86 12.21 -11.34
C ALA A 247 -0.72 11.87 -10.37
N GLU A 248 -0.81 12.29 -9.11
CA GLU A 248 0.20 12.00 -8.07
C GLU A 248 0.28 10.49 -7.73
N ALA A 249 -0.75 9.71 -8.07
CA ALA A 249 -0.74 8.26 -7.94
C ALA A 249 -0.24 7.54 -9.20
N GLY A 250 0.10 8.28 -10.26
CA GLY A 250 0.57 7.74 -11.54
C GLY A 250 -0.54 7.34 -12.50
N ALA A 251 -1.75 7.90 -12.36
CA ALA A 251 -2.80 7.73 -13.37
C ALA A 251 -2.43 8.49 -14.65
N SER A 252 -2.56 7.86 -15.81
CA SER A 252 -2.26 8.45 -17.12
C SER A 252 -3.49 8.81 -17.95
N LEU A 253 -4.66 8.27 -17.58
CA LEU A 253 -5.95 8.54 -18.20
C LEU A 253 -6.98 8.88 -17.12
N PRO A 254 -7.88 9.84 -17.37
CA PRO A 254 -8.89 10.23 -16.40
C PRO A 254 -9.93 9.12 -16.19
N HIS A 255 -10.41 8.48 -17.26
CA HIS A 255 -11.45 7.44 -17.17
C HIS A 255 -11.06 6.34 -16.19
N THR A 256 -11.94 6.10 -15.22
CA THR A 256 -11.70 5.21 -14.09
C THR A 256 -11.45 3.78 -14.57
N HIS A 257 -10.23 3.33 -14.34
CA HIS A 257 -9.79 1.99 -14.73
C HIS A 257 -8.84 1.42 -13.68
N SER A 258 -8.73 0.10 -13.67
CA SER A 258 -7.78 -0.67 -12.88
C SER A 258 -6.91 -1.52 -13.80
N GLN A 259 -5.85 -2.09 -13.26
CA GLN A 259 -4.88 -2.88 -14.02
C GLN A 259 -4.63 -4.21 -13.34
N ILE A 260 -4.42 -5.24 -14.17
CA ILE A 260 -4.02 -6.58 -13.75
C ILE A 260 -2.73 -6.92 -14.47
N ILE A 261 -1.70 -7.32 -13.72
CA ILE A 261 -0.45 -7.82 -14.28
C ILE A 261 -0.16 -9.21 -13.70
N ALA A 262 -0.22 -10.24 -14.54
CA ALA A 262 0.18 -11.60 -14.18
C ALA A 262 1.66 -11.83 -14.51
N LEU A 263 2.40 -12.41 -13.58
CA LEU A 263 3.84 -12.60 -13.67
C LEU A 263 4.22 -14.07 -13.42
N PRO A 264 5.23 -14.61 -14.13
CA PRO A 264 5.76 -15.95 -13.91
C PRO A 264 6.72 -16.02 -12.71
N LEU A 265 7.01 -14.90 -12.05
CA LEU A 265 7.92 -14.80 -10.91
C LEU A 265 7.19 -14.33 -9.66
N LEU A 266 7.74 -14.64 -8.48
CA LEU A 266 7.25 -14.16 -7.20
C LEU A 266 8.00 -12.88 -6.79
N PRO A 267 7.33 -11.71 -6.69
CA PRO A 267 7.99 -10.47 -6.28
C PRO A 267 8.55 -10.55 -4.86
N ARG A 268 9.73 -9.94 -4.63
CA ARG A 268 10.39 -9.93 -3.31
C ARG A 268 9.48 -9.52 -2.14
N PRO A 269 8.64 -8.46 -2.23
CA PRO A 269 7.76 -8.09 -1.13
C PRO A 269 6.76 -9.20 -0.76
N LEU A 270 6.22 -9.90 -1.76
CA LEU A 270 5.29 -11.00 -1.54
C LEU A 270 5.99 -12.25 -0.98
N ALA A 271 7.20 -12.55 -1.46
CA ALA A 271 8.03 -13.63 -0.93
C ALA A 271 8.38 -13.38 0.56
N GLN A 272 8.74 -12.15 0.91
CA GLN A 272 9.05 -11.76 2.29
C GLN A 272 7.82 -11.86 3.19
N GLU A 273 6.68 -11.33 2.76
CA GLU A 273 5.43 -11.43 3.52
C GLU A 273 5.03 -12.90 3.74
N SER A 274 5.13 -13.72 2.69
CA SER A 274 4.89 -15.17 2.76
C SER A 274 5.77 -15.84 3.82
N ALA A 275 7.07 -15.55 3.84
CA ALA A 275 8.00 -16.11 4.83
C ALA A 275 7.66 -15.67 6.27
N VAL A 276 7.33 -14.40 6.48
CA VAL A 276 6.96 -13.87 7.80
C VAL A 276 5.65 -14.48 8.31
N CYS A 277 4.64 -14.52 7.46
CA CYS A 277 3.34 -15.11 7.78
C CYS A 277 3.45 -16.61 8.05
N ARG A 278 4.26 -17.35 7.28
CA ARG A 278 4.54 -18.78 7.50
C ARG A 278 5.18 -19.02 8.85
N THR A 279 6.26 -18.29 9.16
CA THR A 279 6.95 -18.39 10.46
C THR A 279 6.00 -18.08 11.62
N TYR A 280 5.11 -17.10 11.44
CA TYR A 280 4.11 -16.75 12.45
C TYR A 280 3.07 -17.87 12.64
N LEU A 281 2.58 -18.47 11.54
CA LEU A 281 1.65 -19.58 11.56
C LEU A 281 2.27 -20.81 12.25
N GLU A 282 3.49 -21.19 11.88
CA GLU A 282 4.21 -22.32 12.47
C GLU A 282 4.42 -22.14 13.99
N ARG A 283 4.75 -20.93 14.43
CA ARG A 283 5.00 -20.63 15.85
C ARG A 283 3.72 -20.55 16.69
N THR A 284 2.63 -20.03 16.12
CA THR A 284 1.42 -19.65 16.90
C THR A 284 0.20 -20.50 16.59
N GLY A 285 0.22 -21.28 15.50
CA GLY A 285 -0.94 -21.98 14.96
C GLY A 285 -1.99 -21.06 14.35
N ARG A 286 -1.70 -19.76 14.17
CA ARG A 286 -2.66 -18.75 13.69
C ARG A 286 -2.12 -17.95 12.52
N CYS A 287 -2.98 -17.60 11.57
CA CYS A 287 -2.66 -16.64 10.50
C CYS A 287 -2.42 -15.24 11.09
N LEU A 288 -1.34 -14.57 10.66
CA LEU A 288 -0.95 -13.24 11.16
C LEU A 288 -2.03 -12.19 10.94
N THR A 289 -2.62 -12.12 9.73
CA THR A 289 -3.71 -11.17 9.43
C THR A 289 -4.93 -11.43 10.31
N CYS A 290 -5.29 -12.70 10.54
CA CYS A 290 -6.42 -13.04 11.42
C CYS A 290 -6.17 -12.57 12.86
N ALA A 291 -4.96 -12.77 13.38
CA ALA A 291 -4.59 -12.31 14.73
C ALA A 291 -4.62 -10.77 14.84
N LEU A 292 -4.20 -10.05 13.79
CA LEU A 292 -4.28 -8.59 13.74
C LEU A 292 -5.73 -8.09 13.68
N LEU A 293 -6.57 -8.70 12.84
CA LEU A 293 -8.00 -8.40 12.75
C LEU A 293 -8.68 -8.60 14.10
N GLU A 294 -8.53 -9.77 14.73
CA GLU A 294 -9.14 -10.07 16.03
C GLU A 294 -8.72 -9.05 17.10
N ARG A 295 -7.43 -8.70 17.15
CA ARG A 295 -6.92 -7.69 18.08
C ARG A 295 -7.57 -6.34 17.88
N GLU A 296 -7.71 -5.88 16.63
CA GLU A 296 -8.32 -4.57 16.35
C GLU A 296 -9.84 -4.59 16.49
N LEU A 297 -10.50 -5.72 16.26
CA LEU A 297 -11.92 -5.90 16.57
C LEU A 297 -12.20 -5.84 18.09
N HIS A 298 -11.25 -6.28 18.91
CA HIS A 298 -11.37 -6.20 20.37
C HIS A 298 -11.00 -4.83 20.93
N LYS A 299 -9.92 -4.19 20.44
CA LYS A 299 -9.43 -2.90 20.95
C LYS A 299 -10.07 -1.68 20.29
N GLY A 300 -10.46 -1.78 19.02
CA GLY A 300 -11.13 -0.72 18.27
C GLY A 300 -10.27 0.49 17.87
N HIS A 301 -9.03 0.63 18.35
CA HIS A 301 -8.25 1.86 18.16
C HIS A 301 -8.02 2.18 16.67
N ARG A 302 -7.63 1.18 15.85
CA ARG A 302 -7.41 1.36 14.41
C ARG A 302 -8.55 0.87 13.51
N LEU A 303 -9.66 0.41 14.07
CA LEU A 303 -10.81 -0.06 13.31
C LEU A 303 -11.59 1.13 12.73
N ILE A 304 -11.71 1.22 11.41
CA ILE A 304 -12.41 2.31 10.73
C ILE A 304 -13.87 1.92 10.49
N ALA A 305 -14.08 0.83 9.77
CA ALA A 305 -15.40 0.34 9.41
C ALA A 305 -15.44 -1.18 9.51
N ARG A 306 -16.64 -1.73 9.69
CA ARG A 306 -16.87 -3.17 9.75
C ARG A 306 -18.24 -3.49 9.17
N SER A 307 -18.33 -4.60 8.45
CA SER A 307 -19.56 -5.21 7.99
C SER A 307 -19.63 -6.68 8.46
N GLU A 308 -20.53 -7.49 7.91
CA GLU A 308 -20.68 -8.89 8.30
C GLU A 308 -19.44 -9.73 7.94
N HIS A 309 -18.89 -9.50 6.75
CA HIS A 309 -17.80 -10.26 6.15
C HIS A 309 -16.48 -9.51 6.09
N PHE A 310 -16.44 -8.19 6.26
CA PHE A 310 -15.22 -7.39 6.07
C PHE A 310 -14.95 -6.42 7.24
N ALA A 311 -13.68 -6.04 7.38
CA ALA A 311 -13.25 -4.95 8.25
C ALA A 311 -12.22 -4.07 7.54
N VAL A 312 -12.22 -2.78 7.88
CA VAL A 312 -11.26 -1.80 7.40
C VAL A 312 -10.50 -1.23 8.58
N LEU A 313 -9.17 -1.30 8.50
CA LEU A 313 -8.24 -0.88 9.56
C LEU A 313 -7.27 0.17 9.03
N ALA A 314 -6.82 1.09 9.88
CA ALA A 314 -5.60 1.85 9.62
C ALA A 314 -4.38 0.94 9.79
N ALA A 315 -3.42 1.02 8.85
CA ALA A 315 -2.20 0.24 8.91
C ALA A 315 -1.38 0.60 10.15
N ASN A 316 -0.83 -0.40 10.86
CA ASN A 316 -0.07 -0.13 12.10
C ASN A 316 1.24 0.64 11.85
N ALA A 317 1.91 0.39 10.73
CA ALA A 317 3.13 1.07 10.31
C ALA A 317 2.95 1.62 8.88
N PRO A 318 2.16 2.69 8.74
CA PRO A 318 1.76 3.20 7.45
C PRO A 318 2.96 3.79 6.70
N ARG A 319 2.93 3.70 5.38
CA ARG A 319 3.89 4.37 4.49
C ARG A 319 3.41 5.79 4.16
N PHE A 320 2.10 5.97 4.13
CA PHE A 320 1.44 7.24 3.84
C PHE A 320 0.40 7.59 4.93
N PRO A 321 0.15 8.87 5.21
CA PRO A 321 -0.98 9.26 6.05
C PRO A 321 -2.28 8.66 5.51
N TYR A 322 -3.13 8.17 6.42
CA TYR A 322 -4.39 7.49 6.06
C TYR A 322 -4.21 6.23 5.20
N GLU A 323 -3.09 5.51 5.31
CA GLU A 323 -2.98 4.16 4.71
C GLU A 323 -3.89 3.16 5.42
N LEU A 324 -4.73 2.48 4.64
CA LEU A 324 -5.80 1.60 5.13
C LEU A 324 -5.70 0.19 4.55
N TRP A 325 -6.18 -0.80 5.30
CA TRP A 325 -6.36 -2.17 4.84
C TRP A 325 -7.82 -2.59 4.97
N LEU A 326 -8.41 -3.11 3.89
CA LEU A 326 -9.64 -3.89 3.93
C LEU A 326 -9.30 -5.37 3.83
N ALA A 327 -9.85 -6.21 4.70
CA ALA A 327 -9.68 -7.66 4.65
C ALA A 327 -10.98 -8.38 5.06
N PRO A 328 -11.20 -9.62 4.60
CA PRO A 328 -12.33 -10.40 5.08
C PRO A 328 -12.11 -10.86 6.52
N LEU A 329 -13.20 -11.03 7.26
CA LEU A 329 -13.18 -11.52 8.63
C LEU A 329 -12.94 -13.04 8.67
N ARG A 330 -13.37 -13.76 7.63
CA ARG A 330 -13.06 -15.18 7.45
C ARG A 330 -11.72 -15.32 6.74
N HIS A 331 -10.88 -16.19 7.28
CA HIS A 331 -9.58 -16.49 6.70
C HIS A 331 -9.71 -16.99 5.26
N GLN A 332 -9.10 -16.28 4.31
CA GLN A 332 -9.01 -16.67 2.92
C GLN A 332 -7.69 -16.17 2.34
N ALA A 333 -6.85 -17.09 1.86
CA ALA A 333 -5.56 -16.75 1.28
C ALA A 333 -5.66 -16.01 -0.06
N ARG A 334 -6.66 -16.37 -0.87
CA ARG A 334 -6.84 -15.91 -2.25
C ARG A 334 -8.14 -15.14 -2.42
N PHE A 335 -8.07 -13.99 -3.07
CA PHE A 335 -9.21 -13.12 -3.34
C PHE A 335 -10.24 -13.80 -4.25
N GLU A 336 -9.77 -14.52 -5.26
CA GLU A 336 -10.62 -15.18 -6.23
C GLU A 336 -11.47 -16.32 -5.65
N HIS A 337 -11.21 -16.74 -4.40
CA HIS A 337 -12.03 -17.69 -3.66
C HIS A 337 -13.13 -17.02 -2.81
N GLN A 338 -13.19 -15.68 -2.79
CA GLN A 338 -14.23 -14.95 -2.08
C GLN A 338 -15.62 -15.30 -2.62
N ASP A 339 -16.56 -15.55 -1.70
CA ASP A 339 -17.95 -15.78 -2.06
C ASP A 339 -18.47 -14.58 -2.88
N PRO A 340 -18.90 -14.79 -4.14
CA PRO A 340 -19.35 -13.72 -4.99
C PRO A 340 -20.60 -13.00 -4.45
N THR A 341 -21.36 -13.60 -3.52
CA THR A 341 -22.50 -12.93 -2.88
C THR A 341 -22.05 -11.77 -1.98
N ALA A 342 -20.83 -11.81 -1.46
CA ALA A 342 -20.29 -10.79 -0.57
C ALA A 342 -19.79 -9.53 -1.31
N PHE A 343 -19.76 -9.50 -2.65
CA PHE A 343 -19.23 -8.34 -3.39
C PHE A 343 -20.10 -7.09 -3.29
N GLN A 344 -21.41 -7.23 -3.07
CA GLN A 344 -22.27 -6.07 -2.80
C GLN A 344 -21.90 -5.41 -1.48
N GLU A 345 -21.69 -6.21 -0.44
CA GLU A 345 -21.24 -5.73 0.86
C GLU A 345 -19.83 -5.14 0.80
N LEU A 346 -18.91 -5.81 0.08
CA LEU A 346 -17.57 -5.30 -0.18
C LEU A 346 -17.60 -3.93 -0.86
N ALA A 347 -18.45 -3.77 -1.87
CA ALA A 347 -18.67 -2.49 -2.55
C ALA A 347 -19.20 -1.42 -1.60
N GLN A 348 -20.17 -1.74 -0.73
CA GLN A 348 -20.72 -0.80 0.25
C GLN A 348 -19.67 -0.28 1.22
N ILE A 349 -18.96 -1.17 1.92
CA ILE A 349 -17.96 -0.76 2.91
C ILE A 349 -16.79 -0.03 2.26
N TRP A 350 -16.36 -0.45 1.07
CA TRP A 350 -15.28 0.21 0.35
C TRP A 350 -15.69 1.60 -0.13
N HIS A 351 -16.89 1.76 -0.70
CA HIS A 351 -17.43 3.06 -1.10
C HIS A 351 -17.52 4.03 0.09
N GLN A 352 -17.98 3.58 1.26
CA GLN A 352 -18.03 4.42 2.47
C GLN A 352 -16.65 4.91 2.89
N VAL A 353 -15.64 4.04 2.84
CA VAL A 353 -14.27 4.39 3.22
C VAL A 353 -13.64 5.37 2.22
N LEU A 354 -13.90 5.20 0.92
CA LEU A 354 -13.47 6.18 -0.08
C LEU A 354 -14.15 7.54 0.12
N ALA A 355 -15.45 7.54 0.43
CA ALA A 355 -16.18 8.77 0.72
C ALA A 355 -15.64 9.48 1.96
N ALA A 356 -15.37 8.74 3.04
CA ALA A 356 -14.77 9.28 4.25
C ALA A 356 -13.35 9.84 4.02
N LEU A 357 -12.55 9.15 3.20
CA LEU A 357 -11.21 9.60 2.82
C LEU A 357 -11.29 10.91 2.01
N ASP A 358 -12.20 10.98 1.05
CA ASP A 358 -12.37 12.18 0.22
C ASP A 358 -12.81 13.39 1.04
N ASP A 359 -13.68 13.19 2.01
CA ASP A 359 -14.18 14.25 2.89
C ASP A 359 -13.08 14.72 3.87
N ALA A 360 -12.38 13.77 4.51
CA ALA A 360 -11.32 14.07 5.48
C ALA A 360 -10.06 14.66 4.85
N CYS A 361 -9.75 14.29 3.61
CA CYS A 361 -8.47 14.58 2.96
C CYS A 361 -8.61 15.38 1.65
N HIS A 362 -9.77 15.97 1.39
CA HIS A 362 -10.05 16.80 0.21
C HIS A 362 -9.76 16.09 -1.13
N GLN A 363 -10.32 14.89 -1.32
CA GLN A 363 -10.21 14.07 -2.53
C GLN A 363 -8.76 13.79 -2.96
N PRO A 364 -7.95 13.11 -2.12
CA PRO A 364 -6.56 12.86 -2.42
C PRO A 364 -6.41 11.93 -3.63
N ALA A 365 -5.27 12.03 -4.33
CA ALA A 365 -4.83 10.95 -5.19
C ALA A 365 -4.47 9.72 -4.34
N TYR A 366 -4.68 8.51 -4.86
CA TYR A 366 -4.34 7.28 -4.13
C TYR A 366 -4.06 6.12 -5.07
N ASN A 367 -3.33 5.14 -4.56
CA ASN A 367 -3.28 3.81 -5.15
C ASN A 367 -4.08 2.84 -4.27
N TRP A 368 -4.81 1.91 -4.87
CA TRP A 368 -5.20 0.71 -4.13
C TRP A 368 -4.59 -0.53 -4.77
N ILE A 369 -4.27 -1.52 -3.94
CA ILE A 369 -3.56 -2.72 -4.36
C ILE A 369 -4.17 -3.92 -3.66
N LEU A 370 -4.60 -4.91 -4.42
CA LEU A 370 -5.01 -6.20 -3.89
C LEU A 370 -3.77 -7.05 -3.60
N GLN A 371 -3.58 -7.41 -2.34
CA GLN A 371 -2.64 -8.43 -1.90
C GLN A 371 -3.39 -9.76 -1.84
N THR A 372 -3.02 -10.71 -2.69
CA THR A 372 -3.60 -12.06 -2.75
C THR A 372 -2.48 -13.09 -2.85
N ALA A 373 -2.71 -14.31 -2.34
CA ALA A 373 -1.70 -15.35 -2.34
C ALA A 373 -1.33 -15.80 -3.78
N PRO A 374 -0.07 -16.21 -4.03
CA PRO A 374 0.34 -16.74 -5.32
C PRO A 374 -0.39 -18.05 -5.66
N TRP A 375 -0.42 -18.38 -6.96
CA TRP A 375 -1.00 -19.63 -7.47
C TRP A 375 -0.06 -20.81 -7.29
N GLN A 376 1.23 -20.58 -7.49
CA GLN A 376 2.28 -21.60 -7.34
C GLN A 376 2.97 -21.49 -5.97
N GLY A 377 3.38 -22.64 -5.41
CA GLY A 377 4.08 -22.76 -4.13
C GLY A 377 3.35 -23.66 -3.13
N ASP A 378 4.11 -24.25 -2.20
CA ASP A 378 3.57 -25.14 -1.17
C ASP A 378 2.86 -24.36 -0.06
N GLY A 379 1.57 -24.62 0.12
CA GLY A 379 0.72 -24.12 1.20
C GLY A 379 0.56 -22.59 1.19
N VAL A 380 -0.67 -22.10 1.14
CA VAL A 380 -0.97 -20.65 1.17
C VAL A 380 -1.79 -20.21 2.38
N ASP A 381 -2.14 -21.13 3.27
CA ASP A 381 -3.01 -20.90 4.44
C ASP A 381 -2.38 -19.96 5.49
N HIS A 382 -1.08 -19.66 5.37
CA HIS A 382 -0.45 -18.61 6.18
C HIS A 382 -0.77 -17.20 5.68
N LEU A 383 -1.17 -17.06 4.41
CA LEU A 383 -1.55 -15.79 3.79
C LEU A 383 -3.05 -15.53 3.93
N HIS A 384 -3.43 -14.26 3.83
CA HIS A 384 -4.81 -13.81 3.92
C HIS A 384 -4.93 -12.56 3.07
N TRP A 385 -5.80 -12.60 2.05
CA TRP A 385 -5.91 -11.51 1.10
C TRP A 385 -6.39 -10.21 1.77
N ARG A 386 -5.93 -9.07 1.26
CA ARG A 386 -6.37 -7.74 1.69
C ARG A 386 -6.25 -6.74 0.56
N VAL A 387 -7.03 -5.67 0.59
CA VAL A 387 -6.83 -4.48 -0.25
C VAL A 387 -6.13 -3.41 0.58
N GLU A 388 -4.99 -2.92 0.09
CA GLU A 388 -4.29 -1.79 0.69
C GLU A 388 -4.65 -0.50 -0.06
N LEU A 389 -5.04 0.56 0.64
CA LEU A 389 -5.27 1.91 0.10
C LEU A 389 -4.15 2.84 0.56
N LEU A 390 -3.51 3.53 -0.40
CA LEU A 390 -2.32 4.37 -0.20
C LEU A 390 -2.59 5.80 -0.68
N PRO A 391 -3.11 6.69 0.19
CA PRO A 391 -3.31 8.09 -0.16
C PRO A 391 -1.98 8.83 -0.38
N ARG A 392 -1.87 9.57 -1.48
CA ARG A 392 -0.67 10.32 -1.88
C ARG A 392 -0.71 11.74 -1.31
N LEU A 393 -0.72 11.83 0.01
CA LEU A 393 -0.69 13.10 0.76
C LEU A 393 0.74 13.61 0.98
N THR A 394 1.74 12.74 0.85
CA THR A 394 3.16 13.06 0.92
C THR A 394 3.92 12.34 -0.18
N ARG A 395 5.03 12.93 -0.62
CA ARG A 395 5.93 12.34 -1.61
C ARG A 395 7.10 11.64 -0.91
N PRO A 396 7.37 10.35 -1.20
CA PRO A 396 8.58 9.68 -0.72
C PRO A 396 9.85 10.43 -1.14
N ALA A 397 10.81 10.56 -0.23
CA ALA A 397 12.07 11.26 -0.46
C ALA A 397 13.26 10.34 -0.13
N GLY A 398 14.44 10.91 0.12
CA GLY A 398 15.68 10.13 0.24
C GLY A 398 15.69 9.06 1.33
N LEU A 399 14.97 9.27 2.45
CA LEU A 399 14.89 8.26 3.51
C LEU A 399 14.02 7.08 3.08
N GLU A 400 12.86 7.37 2.49
CA GLU A 400 11.94 6.36 1.99
C GLU A 400 12.56 5.55 0.84
N TRP A 401 13.16 6.23 -0.14
CA TRP A 401 13.78 5.59 -1.30
C TRP A 401 15.07 4.84 -0.95
N GLY A 402 15.91 5.41 -0.07
CA GLY A 402 17.22 4.86 0.24
C GLY A 402 17.20 3.75 1.29
N PHE A 403 16.33 3.87 2.30
CA PHE A 403 16.34 2.97 3.46
C PHE A 403 15.05 2.17 3.63
N GLY A 404 14.01 2.44 2.82
CA GLY A 404 12.69 1.84 3.04
C GLY A 404 12.08 2.22 4.40
N CYS A 405 12.49 3.36 4.96
CA CYS A 405 11.97 3.87 6.23
C CYS A 405 11.07 5.07 5.95
N TYR A 406 9.83 5.03 6.46
CA TYR A 406 8.80 6.01 6.13
C TYR A 406 8.59 7.01 7.26
N ILE A 407 8.23 8.25 6.93
CA ILE A 407 7.85 9.27 7.92
C ILE A 407 6.40 9.66 7.71
N VAL A 408 5.58 9.49 8.74
CA VAL A 408 4.15 9.84 8.71
C VAL A 408 3.82 10.74 9.91
N ALA A 409 3.13 11.85 9.66
CA ALA A 409 2.72 12.79 10.70
C ALA A 409 1.42 12.35 11.41
N VAL A 410 0.47 11.75 10.69
CA VAL A 410 -0.80 11.30 11.27
C VAL A 410 -0.63 9.87 11.80
N THR A 411 -0.90 9.67 13.09
CA THR A 411 -0.85 8.31 13.65
C THR A 411 -1.98 7.44 13.09
N PRO A 412 -1.82 6.10 13.03
CA PRO A 412 -2.89 5.22 12.60
C PRO A 412 -4.17 5.35 13.43
N GLU A 413 -4.04 5.62 14.73
CA GLU A 413 -5.16 5.79 15.64
C GLU A 413 -5.93 7.10 15.36
N GLU A 414 -5.22 8.20 15.10
CA GLU A 414 -5.82 9.47 14.68
C GLU A 414 -6.47 9.37 13.30
N ALA A 415 -5.80 8.71 12.35
CA ALA A 415 -6.36 8.47 11.01
C ALA A 415 -7.66 7.68 11.10
N ALA A 416 -7.69 6.61 11.91
CA ALA A 416 -8.88 5.82 12.12
C ALA A 416 -10.00 6.61 12.81
N ALA A 417 -9.67 7.40 13.84
CA ALA A 417 -10.63 8.25 14.54
C ALA A 417 -11.25 9.31 13.62
N THR A 418 -10.43 9.95 12.79
CA THR A 418 -10.87 10.95 11.81
C THR A 418 -11.80 10.31 10.79
N LEU A 419 -11.37 9.23 10.12
CA LEU A 419 -12.20 8.59 9.10
C LEU A 419 -13.54 8.08 9.65
N ARG A 420 -13.59 7.58 10.89
CA ARG A 420 -14.86 7.21 11.55
C ARG A 420 -15.86 8.35 11.65
N GLN A 421 -15.39 9.58 11.84
CA GLN A 421 -16.25 10.77 11.92
C GLN A 421 -16.81 11.19 10.55
N HIS A 422 -16.13 10.80 9.48
CA HIS A 422 -16.48 11.11 8.09
C HIS A 422 -17.18 9.95 7.36
N LEU A 423 -17.44 8.81 8.04
CA LEU A 423 -18.17 7.71 7.42
C LEU A 423 -19.61 8.15 7.13
N PRO A 424 -20.09 8.05 5.87
CA PRO A 424 -21.48 8.28 5.58
C PRO A 424 -22.33 7.16 6.19
N PRO A 425 -23.63 7.40 6.47
CA PRO A 425 -24.54 6.35 6.89
C PRO A 425 -24.57 5.22 5.84
N LEU A 426 -24.78 3.98 6.31
CA LEU A 426 -25.04 2.85 5.43
C LEU A 426 -26.28 3.17 4.56
N PRO A 427 -26.19 3.00 3.23
CA PRO A 427 -27.29 3.29 2.31
C PRO A 427 -28.48 2.34 2.49
#